data_AF-A0A098VQQ7-F1
#
_entry.id   AF-A0A098VQQ7-F1
#
_cell.length_a   1.000
_cell.length_b   1.000
_cell.length_c   1.000
_cell.angle_alpha   90.00
_cell.angle_beta   90.00
_cell.angle_gamma   90.00
#
_symmetry.space_group_name_H-M   'P 1'
#
loop_
_entity.id
_entity.type
_entity.pdbx_description
1 polymer ?
#
loop_
_entity_poly.entity_id
_entity_poly.type
_entity_poly.pdbx_seq_one_letter_code
_entity_poly.pdbx_strand_id
1 'polypeptide(L)'
;MVHINELEGCGVLAALIAEMGAQGILKGYLVPGSDSSTGQNVGILTKIDPTRPLKRSEVRVSYPVEGSKCKSKAQGLTAVSKHYLAQFKILLTDGEALDFYMLGCHLLAYPTDPKRCSMREAQAHVMRHFLKTEISKTGISEAIILGDINDFDEEVKVPYQRPSKSRVLSILKASHTSMLKNVAHMIPFEDRYSCWYDRNGNCFDDGNKERSLIGKERLQLL
;
A
#
# COMPACT_ATOMS: atom_id res chain seq x y z
N MET A 1 13.22 5.88 2.14
CA MET A 1 12.39 5.34 1.06
C MET A 1 11.04 6.02 1.14
N VAL A 2 10.50 6.49 0.02
CA VAL A 2 9.22 7.20 -0.07
C VAL A 2 8.44 6.60 -1.23
N HIS A 3 7.27 6.04 -0.96
CA HIS A 3 6.33 5.61 -1.99
C HIS A 3 5.43 6.74 -2.39
N ILE A 4 5.14 6.80 -3.68
CA ILE A 4 4.34 7.85 -4.28
C ILE A 4 3.24 7.18 -5.11
N ASN A 5 2.01 7.61 -4.83
CA ASN A 5 0.83 7.23 -5.61
C ASN A 5 0.62 8.23 -6.75
N GLU A 6 -0.13 7.80 -7.76
CA GLU A 6 -0.67 8.67 -8.82
C GLU A 6 0.39 9.32 -9.72
N LEU A 7 1.47 8.60 -10.00
CA LEU A 7 2.54 9.07 -10.87
C LEU A 7 2.22 8.88 -12.35
N GLU A 8 2.32 9.94 -13.15
CA GLU A 8 2.18 9.83 -14.61
C GLU A 8 3.35 9.07 -15.26
N GLY A 9 4.55 9.15 -14.67
CA GLY A 9 5.71 8.40 -15.16
C GLY A 9 7.03 8.83 -14.52
N CYS A 10 8.14 8.33 -15.08
CA CYS A 10 9.49 8.61 -14.58
C CYS A 10 9.88 10.09 -14.67
N GLY A 11 9.32 10.84 -15.62
CA GLY A 11 9.55 12.28 -15.74
C GLY A 11 9.13 13.06 -14.49
N VAL A 12 7.98 12.71 -13.90
CA VAL A 12 7.49 13.33 -12.66
C VAL A 12 8.43 13.03 -11.49
N LEU A 13 8.93 11.79 -11.39
CA LEU A 13 9.91 11.43 -10.37
C LEU A 13 11.21 12.21 -10.52
N ALA A 14 11.71 12.36 -11.75
CA ALA A 14 12.92 13.13 -12.03
C ALA A 14 12.74 14.62 -11.69
N ALA A 15 11.60 15.20 -12.06
CA ALA A 15 11.25 16.58 -11.71
C ALA A 15 11.17 16.76 -10.19
N LEU A 16 10.51 15.85 -9.47
CA LEU A 16 10.42 15.93 -8.00
C LEU A 16 11.78 15.83 -7.32
N ILE A 17 12.66 14.91 -7.77
CA ILE A 17 14.04 14.83 -7.26
C ILE A 17 14.78 16.15 -7.51
N ALA A 18 14.55 16.80 -8.65
CA ALA A 18 15.19 18.04 -9.01
C ALA A 18 14.73 19.23 -8.16
N GLU A 19 13.42 19.37 -7.96
CA GLU A 19 12.82 20.40 -7.09
C GLU A 19 13.26 20.26 -5.64
N MET A 20 13.50 19.03 -5.17
CA MET A 20 14.02 18.77 -3.83
C MET A 20 15.53 19.03 -3.70
N GLY A 21 16.25 19.36 -4.78
CA GLY A 21 17.71 19.46 -4.79
C GLY A 21 18.41 18.13 -4.43
N ALA A 22 17.75 16.99 -4.70
CA ALA A 22 18.18 15.67 -4.26
C ALA A 22 18.83 14.83 -5.37
N GLN A 23 19.27 15.47 -6.45
CA GLN A 23 19.97 14.81 -7.55
C GLN A 23 21.23 14.09 -7.03
N GLY A 24 21.43 12.84 -7.46
CA GLY A 24 22.55 12.01 -6.99
C GLY A 24 22.38 11.43 -5.58
N ILE A 25 21.36 11.87 -4.81
CA ILE A 25 21.05 11.35 -3.48
C ILE A 25 19.86 10.40 -3.53
N LEU A 26 18.79 10.81 -4.21
CA LEU A 26 17.59 10.00 -4.43
C LEU A 26 17.55 9.47 -5.86
N LYS A 27 17.09 8.23 -6.00
CA LYS A 27 16.73 7.63 -7.27
C LYS A 27 15.27 7.24 -7.27
N GLY A 28 14.62 7.46 -8.41
CA GLY A 28 13.24 7.10 -8.65
C GLY A 28 13.13 5.78 -9.40
N TYR A 29 12.24 4.90 -8.93
CA TYR A 29 11.92 3.65 -9.58
C TYR A 29 10.42 3.54 -9.77
N LEU A 30 10.02 3.07 -10.96
CA LEU A 30 8.64 2.88 -11.35
C LEU A 30 8.57 1.67 -12.27
N VAL A 31 7.51 0.90 -12.12
CA VAL A 31 7.11 -0.14 -13.07
C VAL A 31 5.72 0.24 -13.60
N PRO A 32 5.54 0.41 -14.92
CA PRO A 32 4.27 0.84 -15.47
C PRO A 32 3.11 -0.04 -15.04
N GLY A 33 2.02 0.62 -14.66
CA GLY A 33 0.73 0.13 -14.25
C GLY A 33 -0.09 -0.42 -15.42
N SER A 34 -1.28 -0.93 -15.11
CA SER A 34 -2.30 -1.30 -16.10
C SER A 34 -3.57 -0.45 -15.98
N ASP A 35 -3.47 0.73 -15.33
CA ASP A 35 -4.56 1.69 -15.26
C ASP A 35 -4.66 2.52 -16.54
N SER A 36 -5.49 2.07 -17.48
CA SER A 36 -5.79 2.81 -18.70
C SER A 36 -6.74 4.00 -18.50
N SER A 37 -7.42 4.07 -17.36
CA SER A 37 -8.42 5.12 -17.07
C SER A 37 -7.77 6.46 -16.75
N THR A 38 -6.69 6.45 -15.97
CA THR A 38 -5.96 7.68 -15.59
C THR A 38 -4.54 7.74 -16.15
N GLY A 39 -3.98 6.61 -16.61
CA GLY A 39 -2.56 6.53 -17.00
C GLY A 39 -1.58 6.61 -15.82
N GLN A 40 -2.09 6.73 -14.59
CA GLN A 40 -1.25 6.90 -13.41
C GLN A 40 -0.72 5.57 -12.86
N ASN A 41 0.38 5.66 -12.13
CA ASN A 41 1.18 4.56 -11.61
C ASN A 41 1.50 4.76 -10.12
N VAL A 42 2.27 3.83 -9.57
CA VAL A 42 2.96 4.01 -8.29
C VAL A 42 4.47 3.88 -8.51
N GLY A 43 5.24 4.48 -7.62
CA GLY A 43 6.70 4.44 -7.68
C GLY A 43 7.32 4.73 -6.33
N ILE A 44 8.65 4.63 -6.28
CA ILE A 44 9.43 4.81 -5.07
C ILE A 44 10.62 5.73 -5.32
N LEU A 45 10.83 6.68 -4.40
CA LEU A 45 12.07 7.43 -4.24
C LEU A 45 12.88 6.82 -3.11
N THR A 46 14.15 6.51 -3.37
CA THR A 46 15.01 5.86 -2.39
C THR A 46 16.47 6.29 -2.52
N LYS A 47 17.19 6.25 -1.39
CA LYS A 47 18.65 6.41 -1.33
C LYS A 47 19.39 5.08 -1.55
N ILE A 48 18.68 3.98 -1.38
CA ILE A 48 19.20 2.62 -1.48
C ILE A 48 18.54 1.97 -2.67
N ASP A 49 19.34 1.44 -3.59
CA ASP A 49 18.84 0.83 -4.81
C ASP A 49 18.18 -0.53 -4.49
N PRO A 50 17.05 -0.87 -5.14
CA PRO A 50 16.53 -2.23 -5.12
C PRO A 50 17.60 -3.20 -5.64
N THR A 51 17.72 -4.37 -5.03
CA THR A 51 18.70 -5.39 -5.43
C THR A 51 18.36 -6.06 -6.76
N ARG A 52 17.12 -5.88 -7.24
CA ARG A 52 16.58 -6.39 -8.50
C ARG A 52 15.59 -5.39 -9.10
N PRO A 53 15.34 -5.43 -10.42
CA PRO A 53 14.28 -4.64 -11.03
C PRO A 53 12.92 -4.85 -10.34
N LEU A 54 12.13 -3.78 -10.24
CA LEU A 54 10.78 -3.83 -9.68
C LEU A 54 9.91 -4.81 -10.47
N LYS A 55 9.05 -5.55 -9.76
CA LYS A 55 8.14 -6.53 -10.35
C LYS A 55 6.68 -6.11 -10.19
N ARG A 56 5.83 -6.60 -11.10
CA ARG A 56 4.37 -6.57 -11.02
C ARG A 56 3.80 -7.96 -11.21
N SER A 57 2.49 -8.07 -10.96
CA SER A 57 1.71 -9.28 -11.15
C SER A 57 0.44 -8.93 -11.90
N GLU A 58 0.13 -9.71 -12.92
CA GLU A 58 -1.10 -9.63 -13.71
C GLU A 58 -2.16 -10.65 -13.24
N VAL A 59 -1.90 -11.34 -12.12
CA VAL A 59 -2.83 -12.31 -11.53
C VAL A 59 -4.17 -11.64 -11.25
N ARG A 60 -5.23 -12.36 -11.61
CA ARG A 60 -6.61 -11.97 -11.35
C ARG A 60 -7.23 -12.90 -10.32
N VAL A 61 -8.02 -12.34 -9.42
CA VAL A 61 -8.77 -13.09 -8.39
C VAL A 61 -10.25 -12.81 -8.56
N SER A 62 -11.07 -13.84 -8.33
CA SER A 62 -12.53 -13.72 -8.35
C SER A 62 -13.04 -12.94 -7.15
N TYR A 63 -14.04 -12.09 -7.37
CA TYR A 63 -14.82 -11.47 -6.30
C TYR A 63 -16.30 -11.89 -6.41
N PRO A 64 -17.04 -11.95 -5.29
CA PRO A 64 -16.55 -11.79 -3.93
C PRO A 64 -15.64 -12.96 -3.51
N VAL A 65 -14.70 -12.68 -2.60
CA VAL A 65 -13.85 -13.73 -2.02
C VAL A 65 -14.62 -14.49 -0.92
N GLU A 66 -14.18 -15.68 -0.58
CA GLU A 66 -14.82 -16.50 0.46
C GLU A 66 -14.86 -15.74 1.81
N GLY A 67 -16.05 -15.71 2.42
CA GLY A 67 -16.32 -14.99 3.67
C GLY A 67 -16.31 -13.46 3.54
N SER A 68 -16.44 -12.90 2.34
CA SER A 68 -16.57 -11.45 2.12
C SER A 68 -17.69 -10.86 3.00
N LYS A 69 -17.39 -9.74 3.67
CA LYS A 69 -18.39 -8.95 4.42
C LYS A 69 -19.03 -7.86 3.55
N CYS A 70 -18.53 -7.68 2.33
CA CYS A 70 -19.03 -6.71 1.37
C CYS A 70 -20.42 -7.14 0.88
N LYS A 71 -21.44 -6.33 1.15
CA LYS A 71 -22.85 -6.61 0.82
C LYS A 71 -23.16 -6.44 -0.68
N SER A 72 -22.35 -7.02 -1.54
CA SER A 72 -22.48 -6.95 -3.00
C SER A 72 -22.88 -8.29 -3.59
N LYS A 73 -23.72 -8.26 -4.62
CA LYS A 73 -24.02 -9.42 -5.48
C LYS A 73 -23.15 -9.48 -6.74
N ALA A 74 -22.32 -8.46 -6.97
CA ALA A 74 -21.47 -8.38 -8.14
C ALA A 74 -20.40 -9.48 -8.12
N GLN A 75 -20.18 -10.10 -9.27
CA GLN A 75 -19.18 -11.16 -9.46
C GLN A 75 -18.30 -10.84 -10.65
N GLY A 76 -17.07 -11.34 -10.62
CA GLY A 76 -16.13 -11.22 -11.74
C GLY A 76 -14.70 -11.46 -11.31
N LEU A 77 -13.75 -11.10 -12.18
CA LEU A 77 -12.31 -11.15 -11.92
C LEU A 77 -11.76 -9.73 -11.81
N THR A 78 -10.81 -9.52 -10.90
CA THR A 78 -10.10 -8.25 -10.76
C THR A 78 -8.60 -8.45 -10.54
N ALA A 79 -7.82 -7.47 -11.00
CA ALA A 79 -6.38 -7.35 -10.76
C ALA A 79 -6.07 -6.06 -9.97
N VAL A 80 -4.79 -5.85 -9.66
CA VAL A 80 -4.30 -4.56 -9.15
C VAL A 80 -3.58 -3.82 -10.27
N SER A 81 -4.07 -2.63 -10.63
CA SER A 81 -3.53 -1.86 -11.75
C SER A 81 -2.33 -0.98 -11.38
N LYS A 82 -2.18 -0.64 -10.10
CA LYS A 82 -1.14 0.26 -9.58
C LYS A 82 -0.42 -0.41 -8.40
N HIS A 83 0.68 -1.10 -8.69
CA HIS A 83 1.52 -1.72 -7.65
C HIS A 83 2.95 -1.96 -8.14
N TYR A 84 3.85 -2.20 -7.19
CA TYR A 84 5.18 -2.74 -7.44
C TYR A 84 5.63 -3.62 -6.26
N LEU A 85 6.51 -4.58 -6.53
CA LEU A 85 7.31 -5.26 -5.51
C LEU A 85 8.79 -4.96 -5.75
N ALA A 86 9.46 -4.42 -4.72
CA ALA A 86 10.89 -4.15 -4.70
C ALA A 86 11.57 -5.01 -3.63
N GLN A 87 12.76 -5.53 -3.94
CA GLN A 87 13.61 -6.24 -2.98
C GLN A 87 14.76 -5.31 -2.57
N PHE A 88 15.02 -5.20 -1.27
CA PHE A 88 16.11 -4.39 -0.72
C PHE A 88 17.01 -5.24 0.15
N LYS A 89 18.27 -4.80 0.25
CA LYS A 89 19.27 -5.26 1.21
C LYS A 89 19.88 -4.04 1.86
N ILE A 90 19.88 -3.98 3.18
CA ILE A 90 20.56 -2.94 3.95
C ILE A 90 21.52 -3.56 4.94
N LEU A 91 22.65 -2.90 5.19
CA LEU A 91 23.55 -3.27 6.27
C LEU A 91 23.10 -2.56 7.55
N LEU A 92 22.98 -3.33 8.62
CA LEU A 92 22.65 -2.87 9.95
C LEU A 92 23.94 -2.42 10.68
N THR A 93 23.77 -1.70 11.78
CA THR A 93 24.88 -1.10 12.55
C THR A 93 25.78 -2.13 13.21
N ASP A 94 25.28 -3.34 13.43
CA ASP A 94 26.01 -4.50 13.96
C ASP A 94 26.75 -5.29 12.87
N GLY A 95 26.64 -4.89 11.61
CA GLY A 95 27.28 -5.55 10.46
C GLY A 95 26.43 -6.62 9.80
N GLU A 96 25.26 -6.96 10.35
CA GLU A 96 24.32 -7.90 9.75
C GLU A 96 23.61 -7.29 8.53
N ALA A 97 23.14 -8.13 7.61
CA ALA A 97 22.38 -7.70 6.44
C ALA A 97 20.89 -7.99 6.64
N LEU A 98 20.05 -6.96 6.49
CA LEU A 98 18.60 -7.11 6.44
C LEU A 98 18.15 -7.11 4.97
N ASP A 99 17.72 -8.29 4.51
CA ASP A 99 16.97 -8.45 3.27
C ASP A 99 15.48 -8.28 3.54
N PHE A 100 14.78 -7.49 2.74
CA PHE A 100 13.32 -7.33 2.87
C PHE A 100 12.64 -6.96 1.57
N TYR A 101 11.34 -7.23 1.51
CA TYR A 101 10.45 -6.80 0.43
C TYR A 101 9.72 -5.51 0.77
N MET A 102 9.51 -4.69 -0.25
CA MET A 102 8.62 -3.54 -0.20
C MET A 102 7.54 -3.70 -1.27
N LEU A 103 6.29 -3.86 -0.83
CA LEU A 103 5.10 -3.93 -1.69
C LEU A 103 4.36 -2.59 -1.64
N GLY A 104 4.54 -1.78 -2.68
CA GLY A 104 3.81 -0.53 -2.87
C GLY A 104 2.54 -0.78 -3.67
N CYS A 105 1.38 -0.33 -3.21
CA CYS A 105 0.13 -0.48 -3.97
C CYS A 105 -0.85 0.69 -3.79
N HIS A 106 -1.71 0.87 -4.80
CA HIS A 106 -2.86 1.76 -4.76
C HIS A 106 -4.09 0.95 -5.18
N LEU A 107 -4.93 0.60 -4.21
CA LEU A 107 -6.13 -0.21 -4.41
C LEU A 107 -7.34 0.67 -4.81
N LEU A 108 -8.40 0.03 -5.29
CA LEU A 108 -9.61 0.73 -5.75
C LEU A 108 -10.17 1.68 -4.69
N ALA A 109 -10.40 2.94 -5.05
CA ALA A 109 -11.02 3.95 -4.19
C ALA A 109 -12.50 3.64 -3.84
N TYR A 110 -13.09 4.49 -2.98
CA TYR A 110 -14.45 4.41 -2.42
C TYR A 110 -14.67 3.20 -1.50
N PRO A 111 -14.19 3.27 -0.23
CA PRO A 111 -14.30 2.18 0.76
C PRO A 111 -15.74 1.71 1.02
N THR A 112 -16.72 2.61 0.84
CA THR A 112 -18.12 2.38 1.20
C THR A 112 -18.98 1.76 0.11
N ASP A 113 -18.50 1.72 -1.15
CA ASP A 113 -19.22 1.11 -2.26
C ASP A 113 -19.14 -0.43 -2.18
N PRO A 114 -20.27 -1.15 -2.14
CA PRO A 114 -20.26 -2.60 -1.94
C PRO A 114 -19.52 -3.38 -3.05
N LYS A 115 -19.65 -2.97 -4.31
CA LYS A 115 -18.99 -3.66 -5.44
C LYS A 115 -17.48 -3.47 -5.36
N ARG A 116 -17.03 -2.21 -5.19
CA ARG A 116 -15.61 -1.86 -5.04
C ARG A 116 -15.01 -2.49 -3.78
N CYS A 117 -15.78 -2.64 -2.71
CA CYS A 117 -15.38 -3.41 -1.53
C CYS A 117 -15.02 -4.86 -1.89
N SER A 118 -15.93 -5.59 -2.55
CA SER A 118 -15.66 -6.98 -2.96
C SER A 118 -14.46 -7.08 -3.91
N MET A 119 -14.32 -6.11 -4.82
CA MET A 119 -13.16 -6.05 -5.72
C MET A 119 -11.85 -5.76 -4.97
N ARG A 120 -11.86 -4.84 -3.99
CA ARG A 120 -10.68 -4.55 -3.14
C ARG A 120 -10.25 -5.76 -2.33
N GLU A 121 -11.18 -6.53 -1.77
CA GLU A 121 -10.83 -7.78 -1.06
C GLU A 121 -10.12 -8.76 -1.99
N ALA A 122 -10.59 -8.92 -3.23
CA ALA A 122 -9.90 -9.73 -4.23
C ALA A 122 -8.52 -9.14 -4.61
N GLN A 123 -8.39 -7.81 -4.70
CA GLN A 123 -7.10 -7.14 -4.90
C GLN A 123 -6.11 -7.41 -3.75
N ALA A 124 -6.59 -7.43 -2.51
CA ALA A 124 -5.78 -7.81 -1.34
C ALA A 124 -5.26 -9.25 -1.46
N HIS A 125 -6.08 -10.19 -1.96
CA HIS A 125 -5.62 -11.55 -2.25
C HIS A 125 -4.55 -11.60 -3.34
N VAL A 126 -4.68 -10.80 -4.42
CA VAL A 126 -3.64 -10.70 -5.46
C VAL A 126 -2.32 -10.24 -4.84
N MET A 127 -2.34 -9.18 -4.04
CA MET A 127 -1.15 -8.62 -3.37
C MET A 127 -0.51 -9.60 -2.38
N ARG A 128 -1.32 -10.22 -1.52
CA ARG A 128 -0.84 -11.24 -0.58
C ARG A 128 -0.24 -12.44 -1.31
N HIS A 129 -0.91 -12.96 -2.33
CA HIS A 129 -0.39 -14.08 -3.10
C HIS A 129 0.92 -13.72 -3.80
N PHE A 130 1.02 -12.52 -4.37
CA PHE A 130 2.22 -12.05 -5.04
C PHE A 130 3.41 -11.99 -4.08
N LEU A 131 3.24 -11.37 -2.91
CA LEU A 131 4.27 -11.31 -1.88
C LEU A 131 4.66 -12.70 -1.37
N LYS A 132 3.68 -13.54 -1.01
CA LYS A 132 3.95 -14.90 -0.50
C LYS A 132 4.73 -15.74 -1.50
N THR A 133 4.37 -15.66 -2.78
CA THR A 133 5.08 -16.39 -3.84
C THR A 133 6.54 -15.96 -3.93
N GLU A 134 6.85 -14.67 -3.79
CA GLU A 134 8.24 -14.19 -3.84
C GLU A 134 9.03 -14.51 -2.56
N ILE A 135 8.37 -14.46 -1.39
CA ILE A 135 8.92 -14.94 -0.10
C ILE A 135 9.29 -16.43 -0.23
N SER A 136 8.37 -17.29 -0.69
CA SER A 136 8.63 -18.73 -0.83
C SER A 136 9.75 -19.07 -1.82
N LYS A 137 9.98 -18.21 -2.83
CA LYS A 137 11.07 -18.40 -3.80
C LYS A 137 12.44 -18.00 -3.27
N THR A 138 12.50 -17.03 -2.35
CA THR A 138 13.75 -16.38 -1.95
C THR A 138 14.16 -16.66 -0.50
N GLY A 139 13.22 -17.09 0.34
CA GLY A 139 13.43 -17.29 1.78
C GLY A 139 13.40 -15.99 2.61
N ILE A 140 13.27 -14.82 1.98
CA ILE A 140 13.20 -13.54 2.68
C ILE A 140 11.82 -13.41 3.33
N SER A 141 11.73 -13.43 4.65
CA SER A 141 10.46 -13.32 5.38
C SER A 141 9.98 -11.87 5.58
N GLU A 142 10.90 -10.91 5.48
CA GLU A 142 10.66 -9.55 5.97
C GLU A 142 10.01 -8.72 4.88
N ALA A 143 8.90 -8.05 5.21
CA ALA A 143 8.12 -7.31 4.23
C ALA A 143 7.46 -6.06 4.82
N ILE A 144 7.46 -5.01 4.01
CA ILE A 144 6.74 -3.76 4.24
C ILE A 144 5.70 -3.62 3.14
N ILE A 145 4.42 -3.52 3.52
CA ILE A 145 3.33 -3.15 2.61
C ILE A 145 3.00 -1.68 2.87
N LEU A 146 2.83 -0.91 1.80
CA LEU A 146 2.47 0.50 1.90
C LEU A 146 1.79 1.04 0.64
N GLY A 147 1.18 2.22 0.80
CA GLY A 147 0.50 2.94 -0.27
C GLY A 147 -0.96 3.21 0.07
N ASP A 148 -1.76 3.58 -0.93
CA ASP A 148 -3.17 3.89 -0.71
C ASP A 148 -4.03 2.63 -0.82
N ILE A 149 -4.28 2.01 0.33
CA ILE A 149 -5.09 0.79 0.45
C ILE A 149 -6.59 1.09 0.26
N ASN A 150 -7.01 2.35 0.39
CA ASN A 150 -8.39 2.77 0.25
C ASN A 150 -9.38 1.98 1.14
N ASP A 151 -8.94 1.61 2.35
CA ASP A 151 -9.75 0.85 3.29
C ASP A 151 -9.38 1.13 4.75
N PHE A 152 -10.29 0.78 5.66
CA PHE A 152 -10.12 1.01 7.09
C PHE A 152 -9.64 -0.27 7.78
N ASP A 153 -8.69 -0.13 8.70
CA ASP A 153 -8.27 -1.21 9.59
C ASP A 153 -9.32 -1.39 10.70
N GLU A 154 -9.74 -2.63 10.97
CA GLU A 154 -10.68 -2.95 12.06
C GLU A 154 -9.98 -3.10 13.42
N GLU A 155 -8.66 -3.30 13.44
CA GLU A 155 -7.87 -3.58 14.65
C GLU A 155 -7.26 -2.29 15.25
N VAL A 156 -6.85 -1.35 14.39
CA VAL A 156 -6.28 -0.07 14.82
C VAL A 156 -7.40 0.92 15.10
N LYS A 157 -7.51 1.34 16.36
CA LYS A 157 -8.39 2.45 16.76
C LYS A 157 -7.76 3.80 16.42
N VAL A 158 -8.57 4.71 15.90
CA VAL A 158 -8.21 6.11 15.60
C VAL A 158 -9.25 7.07 16.21
N PRO A 159 -8.92 8.37 16.43
CA PRO A 159 -9.81 9.33 17.09
C PRO A 159 -11.17 9.48 16.40
N TYR A 160 -11.17 9.36 15.07
CA TYR A 160 -12.38 9.34 14.26
C TYR A 160 -12.31 8.19 13.25
N GLN A 161 -13.09 7.15 13.49
CA GLN A 161 -13.06 5.93 12.69
C GLN A 161 -14.41 5.69 12.02
N ARG A 162 -14.38 5.48 10.71
CA ARG A 162 -15.47 4.78 10.03
C ARG A 162 -15.24 3.28 10.17
N PRO A 163 -16.26 2.48 10.51
CA PRO A 163 -16.09 1.04 10.62
C PRO A 163 -15.68 0.45 9.27
N SER A 164 -14.71 -0.47 9.30
CA SER A 164 -14.36 -1.23 8.11
C SER A 164 -15.54 -2.08 7.67
N LYS A 165 -15.84 -2.06 6.37
CA LYS A 165 -16.87 -2.91 5.75
C LYS A 165 -16.28 -4.09 5.00
N SER A 166 -14.96 -4.15 4.89
CA SER A 166 -14.23 -5.14 4.13
C SER A 166 -13.29 -5.93 5.03
N ARG A 167 -12.64 -6.92 4.43
CA ARG A 167 -11.56 -7.71 5.04
C ARG A 167 -10.21 -7.41 4.41
N VAL A 168 -10.04 -6.28 3.71
CA VAL A 168 -8.82 -5.98 2.94
C VAL A 168 -7.56 -6.09 3.80
N LEU A 169 -7.53 -5.41 4.94
CA LEU A 169 -6.35 -5.42 5.82
C LEU A 169 -6.16 -6.76 6.50
N SER A 170 -7.23 -7.44 6.95
CA SER A 170 -7.10 -8.78 7.52
C SER A 170 -6.62 -9.80 6.48
N ILE A 171 -7.03 -9.68 5.21
CA ILE A 171 -6.52 -10.49 4.11
C ILE A 171 -5.03 -10.23 3.91
N LEU A 172 -4.58 -8.98 3.84
CA LEU A 172 -3.16 -8.64 3.68
C LEU A 172 -2.32 -9.17 4.85
N LYS A 173 -2.79 -9.01 6.09
CA LYS A 173 -2.12 -9.43 7.32
C LYS A 173 -2.01 -10.95 7.47
N ALA A 174 -2.99 -11.72 6.98
CA ALA A 174 -3.12 -13.16 7.23
C ALA A 174 -2.09 -14.08 6.51
N SER A 175 -0.88 -13.65 6.14
CA SER A 175 0.11 -14.55 5.52
C SER A 175 0.54 -15.68 6.47
N HIS A 176 0.85 -16.87 5.90
CA HIS A 176 1.12 -18.12 6.64
C HIS A 176 2.33 -18.03 7.58
N THR A 177 3.12 -16.97 7.46
CA THR A 177 4.35 -16.71 8.22
C THR A 177 4.35 -15.39 8.98
N SER A 178 3.35 -14.50 8.84
CA SER A 178 3.57 -13.09 9.16
C SER A 178 2.71 -12.52 10.28
N MET A 179 3.40 -11.96 11.29
CA MET A 179 2.89 -10.96 12.23
C MET A 179 2.79 -9.57 11.56
N LEU A 180 2.24 -9.46 10.35
CA LEU A 180 2.08 -8.15 9.71
C LEU A 180 1.21 -7.26 10.62
N LYS A 181 1.82 -6.21 11.19
CA LYS A 181 1.19 -5.28 12.13
C LYS A 181 1.19 -3.88 11.54
N ASN A 182 0.03 -3.25 11.51
CA ASN A 182 -0.09 -1.86 11.12
C ASN A 182 0.69 -0.95 12.09
N VAL A 183 1.67 -0.19 11.59
CA VAL A 183 2.54 0.68 12.44
C VAL A 183 1.74 1.74 13.18
N ALA A 184 0.52 2.06 12.75
CA ALA A 184 -0.31 3.04 13.44
C ALA A 184 -0.55 2.67 14.92
N HIS A 185 -0.43 1.39 15.30
CA HIS A 185 -0.43 0.98 16.71
C HIS A 185 0.71 1.62 17.54
N MET A 186 1.83 1.96 16.91
CA MET A 186 3.00 2.59 17.55
C MET A 186 2.89 4.12 17.63
N ILE A 187 1.91 4.71 16.95
CA ILE A 187 1.66 6.15 16.95
C ILE A 187 0.71 6.48 18.12
N PRO A 188 0.92 7.58 18.86
CA PRO A 188 -0.03 8.06 19.87
C PRO A 188 -1.43 8.18 19.29
N PHE A 189 -2.46 7.83 20.07
CA PHE A 189 -3.84 7.73 19.57
C PHE A 189 -4.31 8.98 18.83
N GLU A 190 -4.05 10.17 19.37
CA GLU A 190 -4.45 11.47 18.78
C GLU A 190 -3.75 11.80 17.45
N ASP A 191 -2.61 11.16 17.17
CA ASP A 191 -1.81 11.40 15.97
C ASP A 191 -2.03 10.34 14.88
N ARG A 192 -2.95 9.39 15.10
CA ARG A 192 -3.22 8.30 14.16
C ARG A 192 -4.11 8.75 13.00
N TYR A 193 -3.50 9.37 12.01
CA TYR A 193 -4.13 9.67 10.73
C TYR A 193 -3.11 9.63 9.61
N SER A 194 -3.63 9.50 8.39
CA SER A 194 -2.79 9.41 7.19
C SER A 194 -3.38 10.13 5.99
N CYS A 195 -4.62 10.61 6.13
CA CYS A 195 -5.34 11.42 5.19
C CYS A 195 -6.07 12.54 5.93
N TRP A 196 -6.05 13.74 5.35
CA TRP A 196 -6.91 14.86 5.69
C TRP A 196 -7.84 15.09 4.49
N TYR A 197 -9.15 15.04 4.74
CA TYR A 197 -10.17 15.35 3.75
C TYR A 197 -10.90 16.63 4.18
N ASP A 198 -10.47 17.75 3.60
CA ASP A 198 -11.10 19.06 3.75
C ASP A 198 -12.55 19.00 3.25
N ARG A 199 -13.47 18.82 4.19
CA ARG A 199 -14.87 18.51 3.87
C ARG A 199 -15.67 19.78 3.62
N ASN A 200 -15.26 20.87 4.27
CA ASN A 200 -15.93 22.16 4.18
C ASN A 200 -15.28 23.09 3.15
N GLY A 201 -14.14 22.69 2.57
CA GLY A 201 -13.42 23.44 1.54
C GLY A 201 -12.73 24.69 2.08
N ASN A 202 -12.43 24.74 3.37
CA ASN A 202 -11.87 25.92 4.01
C ASN A 202 -10.32 25.97 3.93
N CYS A 203 -9.68 24.91 3.42
CA CYS A 203 -8.22 24.73 3.35
C CYS A 203 -7.52 24.70 4.73
N PHE A 204 -8.25 24.42 5.81
CA PHE A 204 -7.73 24.28 7.16
C PHE A 204 -7.97 22.87 7.69
N ASP A 205 -6.99 22.32 8.40
CA ASP A 205 -7.15 21.06 9.10
C ASP A 205 -7.97 21.26 10.38
N ASP A 206 -9.27 21.00 10.30
CA ASP A 206 -10.21 21.07 11.44
C ASP A 206 -10.08 19.87 12.40
N GLY A 207 -8.97 19.13 12.32
CA GLY A 207 -8.58 18.07 13.23
C GLY A 207 -9.40 16.80 13.05
N ASN A 208 -9.84 16.21 14.18
CA ASN A 208 -10.43 14.86 14.22
C ASN A 208 -11.67 14.68 13.32
N LYS A 209 -12.33 15.75 12.86
CA LYS A 209 -13.49 15.63 11.96
C LYS A 209 -13.13 15.36 10.50
N GLU A 210 -11.87 15.63 10.12
CA GLU A 210 -11.39 15.58 8.73
C GLU A 210 -10.20 14.64 8.55
N ARG A 211 -9.57 14.24 9.65
CA ARG A 211 -8.50 13.25 9.67
C ARG A 211 -9.04 11.83 9.64
N SER A 212 -8.43 10.97 8.83
CA SER A 212 -8.76 9.54 8.78
C SER A 212 -7.52 8.68 8.50
N LEU A 213 -7.60 7.41 8.89
CA LEU A 213 -6.62 6.38 8.56
C LEU A 213 -7.22 5.47 7.48
N ILE A 214 -7.06 5.88 6.22
CA ILE A 214 -7.64 5.22 5.04
C ILE A 214 -6.60 4.83 3.97
N GLY A 215 -5.41 5.42 4.02
CA GLY A 215 -4.29 5.12 3.12
C GLY A 215 -2.96 5.28 3.84
N LYS A 216 -1.99 4.40 3.62
CA LYS A 216 -0.73 4.19 4.36
C LYS A 216 -0.88 3.33 5.61
N GLU A 217 -0.67 2.02 5.42
CA GLU A 217 0.03 1.23 6.41
C GLU A 217 1.53 1.39 6.13
N ARG A 218 2.34 1.68 7.14
CA ARG A 218 3.75 1.29 7.13
C ARG A 218 3.78 0.05 8.02
N LEU A 219 4.42 -1.01 7.58
CA LEU A 219 4.59 -2.22 8.37
C LEU A 219 6.04 -2.33 8.80
N GLN A 220 6.25 -2.44 10.10
CA GLN A 220 7.52 -2.91 10.67
C GLN A 220 7.21 -4.25 11.33
N LEU A 221 7.86 -5.31 10.85
CA LEU A 221 8.12 -6.48 11.66
C LEU A 221 9.38 -6.18 12.46
N LEU A 222 9.32 -6.43 13.78
CA LEU A 222 10.49 -6.48 14.66
C LEU A 222 11.27 -7.76 14.35
#